data_AF-A0A836VGY9-F1
#
_entry.id   AF-A0A836VGY9-F1
#
_cell.length_a   1.000
_cell.length_b   1.000
_cell.length_c   1.000
_cell.angle_alpha   90.00
_cell.angle_beta   90.00
_cell.angle_gamma   90.00
#
_symmetry.space_group_name_H-M   'P 1'
#
loop_
_entity.id
_entity.type
_entity.pdbx_description
1 polymer ?
#
loop_
_entity_poly.entity_id
_entity_poly.type
_entity_poly.pdbx_seq_one_letter_code
_entity_poly.pdbx_strand_id
1 'polypeptide(L)'
;MALLKAHELTADPWTVIDGTGDPSGVDHPLITLESWVLHSDKLGCVNTPLGIFLKSHQSPVELVDDLDRFSVIALDFPKLSDGRAFSYARLLRQRYGFQGEVRAVGEVRRDQYLFMLRCGFNAFEVGDDV
;
A
#
# COMPACT_ATOMS: atom_id res chain seq x y z
N MET A 1 7.85 10.36 -6.51
CA MET A 1 7.61 10.90 -5.16
C MET A 1 8.63 10.29 -4.21
N ALA A 2 8.97 10.97 -3.11
CA ALA A 2 9.89 10.43 -2.10
C ALA A 2 9.10 9.63 -1.05
N LEU A 3 9.71 8.55 -0.57
CA LEU A 3 9.21 7.76 0.55
C LEU A 3 10.08 7.98 1.76
N LEU A 4 9.46 8.20 2.92
CA LEU A 4 10.13 8.04 4.21
C LEU A 4 9.99 6.58 4.65
N LYS A 5 11.10 5.84 4.67
CA LYS A 5 11.18 4.45 5.09
C LYS A 5 12.31 4.29 6.09
N ALA A 6 12.05 3.64 7.23
CA ALA A 6 13.04 3.45 8.29
C ALA A 6 13.78 4.74 8.75
N HIS A 7 13.12 5.90 8.67
CA HIS A 7 13.67 7.25 8.93
C HIS A 7 14.61 7.81 7.84
N GLU A 8 14.68 7.18 6.68
CA GLU A 8 15.45 7.64 5.53
C GLU A 8 14.54 7.99 4.35
N LEU A 9 14.85 9.07 3.65
CA LEU A 9 14.18 9.44 2.41
C LEU A 9 14.75 8.62 1.25
N THR A 10 13.91 7.82 0.61
CA THR A 10 14.27 6.93 -0.50
C THR A 10 13.36 7.23 -1.70
N ALA A 11 13.86 7.03 -2.92
CA ALA A 11 13.03 7.08 -4.12
C ALA A 11 12.00 5.94 -4.10
N ASP A 12 10.75 6.24 -4.50
CA ASP A 12 9.73 5.21 -4.66
C ASP A 12 9.97 4.41 -5.96
N PRO A 13 10.29 3.10 -5.90
CA PRO A 13 10.39 2.29 -7.11
C PRO A 13 9.02 1.88 -7.67
N TRP A 14 7.93 2.07 -6.91
CA TRP A 14 6.62 1.57 -7.26
C TRP A 14 5.90 2.51 -8.22
N THR A 15 5.34 1.94 -9.29
CA THR A 15 4.56 2.68 -10.28
C THR A 15 3.09 2.35 -10.08
N VAL A 16 2.28 3.38 -9.81
CA VAL A 16 0.82 3.22 -9.66
C VAL A 16 0.22 2.92 -11.02
N ILE A 17 -0.56 1.84 -11.09
CA ILE A 17 -1.27 1.42 -12.29
C ILE A 17 -2.76 1.44 -11.98
N ASP A 18 -3.39 2.49 -12.46
CA ASP A 18 -4.84 2.62 -12.44
C ASP A 18 -5.45 1.54 -13.34
N GLY A 19 -6.66 1.09 -13.01
CA GLY A 19 -7.43 -0.04 -13.60
C GLY A 19 -7.39 -0.31 -15.11
N THR A 20 -6.85 0.60 -15.90
CA THR A 20 -6.74 0.58 -17.35
C THR A 20 -5.34 0.26 -17.89
N GLY A 21 -4.29 0.30 -17.06
CA GLY A 21 -2.92 -0.02 -17.48
C GLY A 21 -2.58 -1.52 -17.42
N ASP A 22 -1.66 -2.00 -18.26
CA ASP A 22 -1.16 -3.38 -18.18
C ASP A 22 0.01 -3.45 -17.17
N PRO A 23 -0.16 -4.15 -16.03
CA PRO A 23 0.88 -4.31 -15.03
C PRO A 23 2.03 -5.22 -15.43
N SER A 24 1.88 -6.01 -16.50
CA SER A 24 2.83 -7.07 -16.87
C SER A 24 4.18 -6.55 -17.39
N GLY A 25 4.25 -5.28 -17.78
CA GLY A 25 5.46 -4.64 -18.30
C GLY A 25 6.20 -3.75 -17.30
N VAL A 26 5.79 -3.76 -16.03
CA VAL A 26 6.31 -2.87 -14.98
C VAL A 26 7.04 -3.71 -13.92
N ASP A 27 8.23 -3.26 -13.51
CA ASP A 27 9.08 -3.98 -12.56
C ASP A 27 8.57 -3.93 -11.11
N HIS A 28 7.79 -2.91 -10.73
CA HIS A 28 7.20 -2.77 -9.40
C HIS A 28 5.80 -2.16 -9.51
N PRO A 29 4.81 -2.91 -10.04
CA PRO A 29 3.48 -2.39 -10.24
C PRO A 29 2.75 -2.29 -8.90
N LEU A 30 2.22 -1.11 -8.60
CA LEU A 30 1.26 -0.87 -7.53
C LEU A 30 -0.14 -0.80 -8.14
N ILE A 31 -0.87 -1.90 -8.09
CA ILE A 31 -2.18 -2.05 -8.75
C ILE A 31 -3.33 -1.78 -7.77
N THR A 32 -4.49 -1.37 -8.26
CA THR A 32 -5.68 -1.25 -7.41
C THR A 32 -6.34 -2.60 -7.12
N LEU A 33 -7.20 -2.66 -6.09
CA LEU A 33 -7.99 -3.84 -5.79
C LEU A 33 -8.84 -4.31 -6.98
N GLU A 34 -9.44 -3.37 -7.72
CA GLU A 34 -10.25 -3.69 -8.90
C GLU A 34 -9.42 -4.38 -9.99
N SER A 35 -8.19 -3.91 -10.22
CA SER A 35 -7.25 -4.55 -11.17
C SER A 35 -6.88 -5.96 -10.75
N TRP A 36 -6.65 -6.19 -9.45
CA TRP A 36 -6.34 -7.51 -8.92
C TRP A 36 -7.49 -8.48 -9.17
N VAL A 37 -8.72 -8.10 -8.81
CA VAL A 37 -9.90 -8.95 -9.00
C VAL A 37 -10.15 -9.29 -10.48
N LEU A 38 -9.84 -8.37 -11.39
CA LEU A 38 -10.01 -8.57 -12.83
C LEU A 38 -8.90 -9.42 -13.48
N HIS A 39 -7.66 -9.35 -12.98
CA HIS A 39 -6.48 -9.90 -13.64
C HIS A 39 -5.61 -10.79 -12.73
N SER A 40 -6.15 -11.29 -11.62
CA SER A 40 -5.42 -12.09 -10.62
C SER A 40 -4.74 -13.31 -11.23
N ASP A 41 -5.38 -14.00 -12.19
CA ASP A 41 -4.80 -15.16 -12.87
C ASP A 41 -3.51 -14.81 -13.63
N LYS A 42 -3.52 -13.68 -14.36
CA LYS A 42 -2.36 -13.21 -15.14
C LYS A 42 -1.26 -12.70 -14.20
N LEU A 43 -1.65 -11.91 -13.20
CA LEU A 43 -0.76 -11.27 -12.23
C LEU A 43 -0.12 -12.26 -11.27
N GLY A 44 -0.86 -13.27 -10.82
CA GLY A 44 -0.36 -14.32 -9.92
C GLY A 44 0.73 -15.19 -10.53
N CYS A 45 0.86 -15.18 -11.87
CA CYS A 45 1.92 -15.86 -12.61
C CYS A 45 3.19 -14.99 -12.81
N VAL A 46 3.14 -13.69 -12.50
CA VAL A 46 4.26 -12.79 -12.68
C VAL A 46 5.26 -13.01 -11.54
N ASN A 47 6.55 -13.16 -11.87
CA ASN A 47 7.62 -13.36 -10.89
C ASN A 47 8.20 -12.04 -10.34
N THR A 48 7.41 -10.98 -10.39
CA THR A 48 7.81 -9.61 -10.06
C THR A 48 7.14 -9.20 -8.76
N PRO A 49 7.81 -8.42 -7.88
CA PRO A 49 7.18 -7.93 -6.66
C PRO A 49 5.92 -7.13 -6.97
N LEU A 50 4.77 -7.60 -6.48
CA LEU A 50 3.49 -6.91 -6.65
C LEU A 50 3.18 -6.05 -5.43
N GLY A 51 2.55 -4.92 -5.67
CA GLY A 51 2.03 -4.05 -4.64
C GLY A 51 0.55 -3.79 -4.90
N ILE A 52 -0.21 -3.61 -3.83
CA ILE A 52 -1.63 -3.28 -3.93
C ILE A 52 -1.91 -1.91 -3.31
N PHE A 53 -2.72 -1.12 -4.00
CA PHE A 53 -3.28 0.13 -3.55
C PHE A 53 -4.73 -0.07 -3.12
N LEU A 54 -5.00 0.14 -1.84
CA LEU A 54 -6.34 0.07 -1.26
C LEU A 54 -6.86 1.48 -1.01
N LYS A 55 -7.98 1.79 -1.67
CA LYS A 55 -8.75 3.00 -1.38
C LYS A 55 -9.33 2.92 0.02
N SER A 56 -9.64 4.07 0.62
CA SER A 56 -10.03 4.09 2.04
C SER A 56 -11.31 3.33 2.40
N HIS A 57 -12.16 2.99 1.43
CA HIS A 57 -13.37 2.19 1.62
C HIS A 57 -13.18 0.69 1.34
N GLN A 58 -12.01 0.29 0.83
CA GLN A 58 -11.67 -1.08 0.48
C GLN A 58 -10.96 -1.75 1.66
N SER A 59 -11.36 -2.98 1.97
CA SER A 59 -10.87 -3.66 3.16
C SER A 59 -9.75 -4.65 2.80
N PRO A 60 -8.64 -4.70 3.56
CA PRO A 60 -7.61 -5.73 3.36
C PRO A 60 -8.13 -7.15 3.64
N VAL A 61 -9.32 -7.28 4.24
CA VAL A 61 -10.00 -8.57 4.43
C VAL A 61 -10.25 -9.28 3.09
N GLU A 62 -10.45 -8.53 2.01
CA GLU A 62 -10.71 -9.06 0.67
C GLU A 62 -9.47 -9.70 0.04
N LEU A 63 -8.28 -9.44 0.60
CA LEU A 63 -7.00 -9.92 0.08
C LEU A 63 -6.33 -10.97 0.96
N VAL A 64 -7.00 -11.42 2.03
CA VAL A 64 -6.38 -12.27 3.08
C VAL A 64 -5.72 -13.52 2.51
N ASP A 65 -6.36 -14.15 1.52
CA ASP A 65 -5.85 -15.38 0.90
C ASP A 65 -4.65 -15.13 -0.03
N ASP A 66 -4.46 -13.88 -0.47
CA ASP A 66 -3.43 -13.45 -1.41
C ASP A 66 -2.36 -12.56 -0.78
N LEU A 67 -2.39 -12.31 0.53
CA LEU A 67 -1.48 -11.34 1.20
C LEU A 67 -0.01 -11.65 0.94
N ASP A 68 0.37 -12.92 0.87
CA ASP A 68 1.74 -13.36 0.63
C ASP A 68 2.25 -13.03 -0.79
N ARG A 69 1.35 -12.64 -1.72
CA ARG A 69 1.72 -12.18 -3.07
C ARG A 69 2.22 -10.75 -3.07
N PHE A 70 1.82 -9.94 -2.09
CA PHE A 70 2.10 -8.51 -2.08
C PHE A 70 3.33 -8.21 -1.25
N SER A 71 4.29 -7.51 -1.86
CA SER A 71 5.44 -6.95 -1.14
C SER A 71 5.08 -5.62 -0.46
N VAL A 72 4.11 -4.89 -1.00
CA VAL A 72 3.62 -3.61 -0.48
C VAL A 72 2.10 -3.58 -0.47
N ILE A 73 1.53 -3.08 0.62
CA ILE A 73 0.12 -2.68 0.71
C ILE A 73 0.10 -1.17 1.01
N ALA A 74 -0.29 -0.38 0.01
CA ALA A 74 -0.51 1.04 0.14
C ALA A 74 -1.96 1.31 0.59
N LEU A 75 -2.10 2.01 1.70
CA LEU A 75 -3.39 2.42 2.26
C LEU A 75 -3.58 3.91 2.02
N ASP A 76 -4.67 4.24 1.33
CA ASP A 76 -5.02 5.61 0.96
C ASP A 76 -5.62 6.40 2.14
N PHE A 77 -5.13 7.62 2.31
CA PHE A 77 -5.65 8.66 3.19
C PHE A 77 -6.21 9.81 2.35
N PRO A 78 -7.44 9.69 1.82
CA PRO A 78 -8.01 10.70 0.93
C PRO A 78 -8.41 11.99 1.64
N LYS A 79 -8.64 11.91 2.96
CA LYS A 79 -8.98 13.04 3.84
C LYS A 79 -8.44 12.80 5.23
N LEU A 80 -8.02 13.87 5.90
CA LEU A 80 -7.57 13.87 7.30
C LEU A 80 -8.48 13.10 8.28
N SER A 81 -9.80 13.13 8.07
CA SER A 81 -10.78 12.52 8.99
C SER A 81 -10.94 11.01 8.83
N ASP A 82 -10.27 10.39 7.85
CA ASP A 82 -10.45 8.99 7.52
C ASP A 82 -9.53 8.08 8.36
N GLY A 83 -10.09 7.56 9.45
CA GLY A 83 -9.37 6.69 10.38
C GLY A 83 -9.25 5.23 9.96
N ARG A 84 -9.86 4.81 8.83
CA ARG A 84 -9.97 3.38 8.48
C ARG A 84 -8.62 2.75 8.17
N ALA A 85 -7.73 3.48 7.50
CA ALA A 85 -6.39 3.01 7.17
C ALA A 85 -5.57 2.64 8.43
N PHE A 86 -5.77 3.32 9.56
CA PHE A 86 -5.15 2.91 10.84
C PHE A 86 -5.64 1.54 11.33
N SER A 87 -6.95 1.31 11.22
CA SER A 87 -7.56 0.03 11.58
C SER A 87 -7.08 -1.08 10.65
N TYR A 88 -6.96 -0.79 9.34
CA TYR A 88 -6.48 -1.72 8.33
C TYR A 88 -5.01 -2.09 8.53
N ALA A 89 -4.12 -1.11 8.77
CA ALA A 89 -2.71 -1.38 9.08
C ALA A 89 -2.56 -2.28 10.31
N ARG A 90 -3.35 -2.00 11.36
CA ARG A 90 -3.34 -2.80 12.57
C ARG A 90 -3.85 -4.22 12.32
N LEU A 91 -4.89 -4.38 11.51
CA LEU A 91 -5.43 -5.68 11.12
C LEU A 91 -4.39 -6.50 10.34
N LEU A 92 -3.74 -5.87 9.35
CA LEU A 92 -2.67 -6.48 8.56
C LEU A 92 -1.54 -7.01 9.44
N ARG A 93 -1.05 -6.21 10.39
CA ARG A 93 0.06 -6.63 11.29
C ARG A 93 -0.37 -7.62 12.37
N GLN A 94 -1.45 -7.33 13.09
CA GLN A 94 -1.80 -8.07 14.31
C GLN A 94 -2.61 -9.33 14.03
N ARG A 95 -3.52 -9.29 13.05
CA ARG A 95 -4.43 -10.40 12.77
C ARG A 95 -3.91 -11.28 11.64
N TYR A 96 -3.44 -10.67 10.56
CA TYR A 96 -2.99 -11.40 9.38
C TYR A 96 -1.48 -11.61 9.33
N GLY A 97 -0.72 -11.01 10.25
CA GLY A 97 0.72 -11.21 10.33
C GLY A 97 1.46 -10.80 9.05
N PHE A 98 0.91 -9.86 8.27
CA PHE A 98 1.55 -9.38 7.05
C PHE A 98 2.93 -8.80 7.37
N GLN A 99 3.97 -9.32 6.73
CA GLN A 99 5.37 -8.93 6.98
C GLN A 99 5.90 -7.92 5.95
N GLY A 100 5.18 -7.73 4.83
CA GLY A 100 5.57 -6.78 3.80
C GLY A 100 5.47 -5.32 4.26
N GLU A 101 5.66 -4.42 3.31
CA GLU A 101 5.56 -2.99 3.56
C GLU A 101 4.10 -2.55 3.65
N VAL A 102 3.77 -1.82 4.71
CA VAL A 102 2.48 -1.14 4.86
C VAL A 102 2.75 0.34 4.70
N ARG A 103 2.33 0.87 3.54
CA ARG A 103 2.61 2.24 3.11
C ARG A 103 1.39 3.14 3.35
N ALA A 104 1.62 4.32 3.87
CA ALA A 104 0.62 5.39 3.89
C ALA A 104 0.78 6.28 2.65
N VAL A 105 -0.30 6.53 1.92
CA VAL A 105 -0.35 7.36 0.71
C VAL A 105 -1.48 8.40 0.84
N GLY A 106 -1.35 9.56 0.20
CA GLY A 106 -2.34 10.64 0.24
C GLY A 106 -2.00 11.74 1.26
N GLU A 107 -2.98 12.19 2.05
CA GLU A 107 -2.80 13.25 3.07
C GLU A 107 -2.05 12.74 4.32
N VAL A 108 -0.81 12.27 4.14
CA VAL A 108 0.05 11.80 5.23
C VAL A 108 0.68 12.99 5.94
N ARG A 109 0.34 13.16 7.23
CA ARG A 109 0.85 14.29 8.02
C ARG A 109 1.90 13.86 9.05
N ARG A 110 2.91 14.72 9.22
CA ARG A 110 4.02 14.54 10.18
C ARG A 110 3.56 14.37 11.62
N ASP A 111 2.49 15.05 12.04
CA ASP A 111 1.94 14.95 13.41
C ASP A 111 1.34 13.58 13.72
N GLN A 112 0.91 12.83 12.70
CA GLN A 112 0.35 11.47 12.85
C GLN A 112 1.41 10.37 12.74
N TYR A 113 2.63 10.68 12.32
CA TYR A 113 3.70 9.72 12.04
C TYR A 113 3.91 8.71 13.18
N LEU A 114 4.08 9.19 14.42
CA LEU A 114 4.30 8.31 15.58
C LEU A 114 3.10 7.39 15.86
N PHE A 115 1.89 7.84 15.57
CA PHE A 115 0.70 7.00 15.71
C PHE A 115 0.61 5.96 14.61
N MET A 116 0.91 6.33 13.36
CA MET A 116 0.96 5.41 12.23
C MET A 116 1.99 4.29 12.45
N LEU A 117 3.19 4.61 12.96
CA LEU A 117 4.19 3.61 13.32
C LEU A 117 3.63 2.58 14.31
N ARG A 118 2.90 3.02 15.35
CA ARG A 118 2.26 2.12 16.32
C ARG A 118 1.15 1.26 15.72
N CYS A 119 0.46 1.74 14.70
CA CYS A 119 -0.54 0.97 13.97
C CYS A 119 0.07 -0.08 13.05
N GLY A 120 1.35 0.06 12.66
CA GLY A 120 2.05 -0.91 11.83
C GLY A 120 2.51 -0.41 10.46
N PHE A 121 2.36 0.88 10.18
CA PHE A 121 2.94 1.52 8.99
C PHE A 121 4.46 1.55 9.10
N ASN A 122 5.14 1.32 7.98
CA ASN A 122 6.61 1.36 7.91
C ASN A 122 7.16 2.11 6.68
N ALA A 123 6.28 2.57 5.79
CA ALA A 123 6.61 3.46 4.69
C ALA A 123 5.56 4.58 4.57
N PHE A 124 6.00 5.77 4.19
CA PHE A 124 5.16 6.96 4.14
C PHE A 124 5.48 7.75 2.88
N GLU A 125 4.46 8.04 2.09
CA GLU A 125 4.60 8.99 0.99
C GLU A 125 4.77 10.40 1.55
N VAL A 126 5.77 11.10 1.05
CA VAL A 126 6.09 12.46 1.46
C VAL A 126 5.91 13.35 0.24
N GLY A 127 4.95 14.28 0.32
CA GLY A 127 4.80 15.34 -0.69
C GLY A 127 5.95 16.34 -0.62
N ASP A 128 6.19 17.07 -1.71
CA ASP A 128 7.29 18.03 -1.84
C ASP A 128 7.21 19.25 -0.88
N ASP A 129 6.12 19.41 -0.12
CA ASP A 129 5.85 20.53 0.80
C ASP A 129 6.37 20.32 2.25
N VAL A 130 7.48 19.59 2.39
CA VAL A 130 8.02 19.11 3.68
C VAL A 130 9.31 19.81 4.06
#